data_AF-A0A7C9USC9-F1
#
_entry.id   AF-A0A7C9USC9-F1
#
_cell.length_a   1.000
_cell.length_b   1.000
_cell.length_c   1.000
_cell.angle_alpha   90.00
_cell.angle_beta   90.00
_cell.angle_gamma   90.00
#
_symmetry.space_group_name_H-M   'P 1'
#
loop_
_entity.id
_entity.type
_entity.pdbx_description
1 polymer ?
#
loop_
_entity_poly.entity_id
_entity_poly.type
_entity_poly.pdbx_seq_one_letter_code
_entity_poly.pdbx_strand_id
1 'polypeptide(L)' 'MNDARESMEFDVVVVGGGPSGLSSAIRLKQLCPDLSVCVLEKGSEIGAHILSGAIFEPHALAEL' A
#
# COMPACT_ATOMS: atom_id res chain seq x y z
N MET A 1 -29.00 17.71 -1.84
CA MET A 1 -28.03 16.66 -2.20
C MET A 1 -27.37 16.21 -0.92
N ASN A 2 -28.03 15.32 -0.19
CA ASN A 2 -27.49 14.71 1.00
C ASN A 2 -27.28 13.23 0.68
N ASP A 3 -26.39 12.98 -0.28
CA ASP A 3 -25.94 11.62 -0.58
C ASP A 3 -24.77 11.36 0.36
N ALA A 4 -25.08 10.71 1.49
CA ALA A 4 -24.05 10.24 2.41
C ALA A 4 -23.10 9.34 1.62
N ARG A 5 -21.80 9.67 1.60
CA ARG A 5 -20.79 8.82 0.96
C ARG A 5 -20.71 7.51 1.74
N GLU A 6 -20.77 6.39 1.04
CA GLU A 6 -20.48 5.09 1.65
C GLU A 6 -19.05 5.09 2.21
N SER A 7 -18.88 4.52 3.40
CA SER A 7 -17.60 4.42 4.11
C SER A 7 -17.31 2.98 4.49
N MET A 8 -16.02 2.65 4.55
CA MET A 8 -15.50 1.37 5.04
C MET A 8 -14.41 1.69 6.06
N GLU A 9 -14.42 0.98 7.19
CA GLU A 9 -13.42 1.15 8.26
C GLU A 9 -12.23 0.21 8.06
N PHE A 10 -11.03 0.72 8.28
CA PHE A 10 -9.77 -0.03 8.30
C PHE A 10 -8.89 0.52 9.41
N ASP A 11 -8.06 -0.32 10.04
CA ASP A 11 -7.11 0.14 11.05
C ASP A 11 -6.03 1.04 10.43
N VAL A 12 -5.61 0.71 9.19
CA VAL A 12 -4.65 1.50 8.42
C VAL A 12 -5.08 1.59 6.96
N VAL A 13 -5.06 2.81 6.42
CA VAL A 13 -5.19 3.07 4.98
C VAL A 13 -3.88 3.63 4.45
N VAL A 14 -3.29 2.93 3.47
CA VAL A 14 -2.09 3.34 2.75
C VAL A 14 -2.49 3.92 1.40
N VAL A 15 -2.12 5.18 1.15
CA VAL A 15 -2.41 5.85 -0.13
C VAL A 15 -1.17 5.78 -1.02
N GLY A 16 -1.25 5.00 -2.09
CA GLY A 16 -0.20 4.73 -3.07
C GLY A 16 0.30 3.28 -3.00
N GLY A 17 0.16 2.55 -4.10
CA GLY A 17 0.64 1.18 -4.29
C GLY A 17 2.07 1.09 -4.82
N GLY A 18 2.93 2.06 -4.47
CA GLY A 18 4.36 2.05 -4.80
C GLY A 18 5.21 1.24 -3.82
N PRO A 19 6.54 1.17 -4.01
CA PRO A 19 7.43 0.37 -3.15
C PRO A 19 7.29 0.68 -1.65
N SER A 20 7.22 1.97 -1.27
CA SER A 20 7.08 2.37 0.14
C SER A 20 5.73 2.00 0.74
N GLY A 21 4.63 2.21 0.00
CA GLY A 21 3.28 1.90 0.43
C GLY A 21 3.07 0.40 0.62
N LEU A 22 3.51 -0.40 -0.36
CA LEU A 22 3.47 -1.85 -0.28
C LEU A 22 4.37 -2.38 0.84
N SER A 23 5.60 -1.87 0.99
CA SER A 23 6.49 -2.28 2.08
C SER A 23 5.88 -2.00 3.45
N SER A 24 5.24 -0.84 3.62
CA SER A 24 4.54 -0.49 4.86
C SER A 24 3.38 -1.45 5.14
N ALA A 25 2.54 -1.71 4.14
CA ALA A 25 1.41 -2.63 4.26
C ALA A 25 1.85 -4.08 4.57
N ILE A 26 2.88 -4.56 3.88
CA ILE A 26 3.48 -5.88 4.11
C ILE A 26 3.99 -5.98 5.55
N ARG A 27 4.81 -5.01 5.98
CA ARG A 27 5.41 -5.04 7.32
C ARG A 27 4.35 -4.98 8.43
N LEU A 28 3.29 -4.17 8.24
CA LEU A 28 2.17 -4.11 9.16
C LEU A 28 1.45 -5.47 9.29
N LYS A 29 1.19 -6.15 8.17
CA LYS A 29 0.55 -7.48 8.18
C LYS A 29 1.46 -8.59 8.74
N GLN A 30 2.77 -8.49 8.56
CA GLN A 30 3.71 -9.41 9.21
C GLN A 30 3.74 -9.22 10.74
N LEU A 31 3.70 -7.97 11.23
CA LEU A 31 3.73 -7.66 12.66
C LEU A 31 2.40 -7.94 13.36
N CYS A 32 1.28 -7.70 12.67
CA CYS A 32 -0.06 -7.93 13.18
C CYS A 32 -0.95 -8.50 12.06
N PRO A 33 -1.02 -9.85 11.93
CA PRO A 33 -1.78 -10.50 10.87
C PRO A 33 -3.27 -10.17 10.87
N ASP A 34 -3.85 -9.85 12.02
CA ASP A 34 -5.27 -9.51 12.15
C ASP A 34 -5.57 -8.03 11.84
N LEU A 35 -4.54 -7.19 11.70
CA LEU A 35 -4.70 -5.77 11.35
C LEU A 35 -5.34 -5.63 9.97
N SER A 36 -6.43 -4.85 9.89
CA SER A 36 -7.08 -4.52 8.63
C SER A 36 -6.32 -3.39 7.93
N VAL A 37 -5.74 -3.69 6.76
CA VAL A 37 -4.92 -2.75 6.00
C VAL A 37 -5.49 -2.62 4.59
N CYS A 38 -5.83 -1.39 4.19
CA CYS A 38 -6.27 -1.07 2.84
C CYS A 38 -5.15 -0.33 2.09
N VAL A 39 -4.85 -0.74 0.86
CA VAL A 39 -3.92 -0.04 -0.03
C VAL A 39 -4.70 0.52 -1.20
N LEU A 40 -4.66 1.84 -1.39
CA LEU A 40 -5.32 2.53 -2.48
C LEU A 40 -4.30 2.92 -3.54
N GLU A 41 -4.49 2.46 -4.77
CA GLU A 41 -3.65 2.84 -5.93
C GLU A 41 -4.53 3.46 -7.02
N LYS A 42 -4.02 4.52 -7.66
CA LYS A 42 -4.71 5.19 -8.78
C LYS A 42 -4.68 4.34 -10.05
N GLY A 43 -3.62 3.55 -10.24
CA GLY A 43 -3.45 2.64 -11.36
C GLY A 43 -4.59 1.64 -11.47
N SER A 44 -4.91 1.24 -12.70
CA SER A 44 -5.80 0.10 -12.94
C SER A 44 -5.26 -1.20 -12.33
N GLU A 45 -3.94 -1.25 -12.14
CA GLU A 45 -3.20 -2.34 -11.54
C GLU A 45 -2.05 -1.76 -10.70
N ILE A 46 -1.59 -2.52 -9.70
CA ILE A 46 -0.39 -2.17 -8.93
C ILE A 46 0.80 -2.06 -9.88
N GLY A 47 1.50 -0.92 -9.82
CA GLY A 47 2.67 -0.68 -10.66
C GLY A 47 2.37 0.04 -11.98
N ALA A 48 1.11 0.20 -12.40
CA ALA A 48 0.75 0.85 -13.67
C ALA A 48 1.26 2.31 -13.80
N HIS A 49 1.53 2.98 -12.67
CA HIS A 49 2.09 4.33 -12.63
C HIS A 49 3.52 4.40 -12.06
N ILE A 50 4.18 3.27 -11.80
CA ILE A 50 5.57 3.27 -11.34
C ILE A 50 6.46 3.57 -12.56
N LEU A 51 7.19 4.68 -12.47
CA LEU A 51 8.26 5.02 -13.40
C LEU A 51 9.57 5.10 -12.64
N SER A 52 10.57 4.31 -13.03
CA SER A 52 11.87 4.27 -12.38
C SER A 52 12.94 3.78 -13.35
N GLY A 53 14.19 4.18 -13.11
CA GLY A 53 15.36 3.56 -13.73
C GLY A 53 15.69 2.17 -13.14
N ALA A 54 14.99 1.77 -12.07
CA ALA A 54 15.07 0.46 -11.43
C ALA A 54 16.48 0.02 -10.96
N ILE A 55 17.36 0.98 -10.68
CA ILE A 55 18.62 0.72 -9.97
C ILE A 55 18.27 0.74 -8.47
N PHE A 56 18.28 -0.43 -7.86
CA PHE A 56 17.77 -0.65 -6.51
C PHE A 56 18.83 -1.32 -5.63
N GLU A 57 18.96 -0.83 -4.40
CA GLU A 57 19.79 -1.46 -3.36
C GLU A 57 18.99 -2.60 -2.70
N PRO A 58 19.37 -3.88 -2.90
CA PRO A 58 18.57 -5.04 -2.49
C PRO A 58 18.40 -5.20 -0.98
N HIS A 59 19.25 -4.60 -0.15
CA HIS A 59 19.17 -4.74 1.31
C HIS A 59 17.79 -4.40 1.88
N ALA A 60 17.17 -3.32 1.40
CA ALA A 60 15.86 -2.85 1.89
C ALA A 60 14.72 -3.85 1.60
N LEU A 61 14.85 -4.65 0.54
CA LEU A 61 13.89 -5.72 0.26
C LEU A 61 14.21 -7.00 1.03
N ALA A 62 15.48 -7.25 1.34
CA ALA A 62 15.89 -8.40 2.13
C ALA A 62 15.55 -8.27 3.63
N GLU A 63 15.46 -7.04 4.15
CA GLU A 63 15.03 -6.78 5.53
C GLU A 63 13.50 -6.65 5.71
N LEU A 64 12.75 -6.65 4.60
CA LEU A 64 11.29 -6.60 4.59
C LEU A 64 10.68 -7.98 4.83
#